data_AF-Q02A13-F1
#
_entry.id   AF-Q02A13-F1
#
_cell.length_a   1.000
_cell.length_b   1.000
_cell.length_c   1.000
_cell.angle_alpha   90.00
_cell.angle_beta   90.00
_cell.angle_gamma   90.00
#
_symmetry.space_group_name_H-M   'P 1'
#
loop_
_entity.id
_entity.type
_entity.pdbx_description
1 polymer ?
#
loop_
_entity_poly.entity_id
_entity_poly.type
_entity_poly.pdbx_seq_one_letter_code
_entity_poly.pdbx_strand_id
1 'polypeptide(L)'
;MEDTFTGRERSRLRRARESGYLNAACQSHEAIRDAHSFWCWRLRLPVVWFERLSPRSKYGRVQVDLFTTPNVFTRQGEAELLRLACPGSISSHEASWPRVPLGQLEELARLALRATLRPSNCERSESRAARDNAPADNVLPWKIPA
;
A
#
# COMPACT_ATOMS: atom_id res chain seq x y z
N MET A 1 -5.24 16.78 17.72
CA MET A 1 -5.38 16.85 16.24
C MET A 1 -6.75 16.37 15.75
N GLU A 2 -7.58 15.70 16.57
CA GLU A 2 -8.92 15.25 16.13
C GLU A 2 -10.04 16.30 16.26
N ASP A 3 -9.83 17.38 17.03
CA ASP A 3 -10.83 18.44 17.27
C ASP A 3 -11.08 19.36 16.06
N THR A 4 -10.22 19.32 15.05
CA THR A 4 -10.38 20.10 13.82
C THR A 4 -11.24 19.40 12.76
N PHE A 5 -11.59 18.13 12.97
CA PHE A 5 -12.38 17.35 12.01
C PHE A 5 -13.90 17.45 12.28
N THR A 6 -14.65 17.66 11.20
CA THR A 6 -16.11 17.57 11.22
C THR A 6 -16.56 16.16 11.63
N GLY A 7 -17.81 16.00 12.07
CA GLY A 7 -18.33 14.70 12.50
C GLY A 7 -18.29 13.62 11.40
N ARG A 8 -18.42 14.02 10.13
CA ARG A 8 -18.30 13.12 8.97
C ARG A 8 -16.86 12.63 8.78
N GLU A 9 -15.89 13.51 8.93
CA GLU A 9 -14.46 13.19 8.79
C GLU A 9 -13.99 12.29 9.92
N ARG A 10 -14.42 12.57 11.16
CA ARG A 10 -14.19 11.68 12.31
C ARG A 10 -14.77 10.29 12.09
N SER A 11 -15.99 10.20 11.55
CA SER A 11 -16.63 8.92 11.24
C SER A 11 -15.86 8.14 10.16
N ARG A 12 -15.31 8.83 9.15
CA ARG A 12 -14.46 8.21 8.12
C ARG A 12 -13.15 7.70 8.68
N LEU A 13 -12.48 8.48 9.53
CA LEU A 13 -11.26 8.05 10.21
C LEU A 13 -11.53 6.84 11.10
N ARG A 14 -12.62 6.83 11.86
CA ARG A 14 -13.01 5.66 12.66
C ARG A 14 -13.20 4.42 11.80
N ARG A 15 -13.98 4.53 10.71
CA ARG A 15 -14.17 3.41 9.77
C ARG A 15 -12.84 2.96 9.15
N ALA A 16 -11.94 3.88 8.80
CA ALA A 16 -10.65 3.54 8.23
C ALA A 16 -9.76 2.78 9.24
N ARG A 17 -9.83 3.11 10.52
CA ARG A 17 -9.14 2.37 11.60
C ARG A 17 -9.69 0.95 11.78
N GLU A 18 -11.00 0.77 11.56
CA GLU A 18 -11.66 -0.54 11.61
C GLU A 18 -11.36 -1.39 10.36
N SER A 19 -11.37 -0.79 9.17
CA SER A 19 -11.20 -1.51 7.90
C SER A 19 -9.74 -1.62 7.42
N GLY A 20 -8.85 -0.79 7.94
CA GLY A 20 -7.44 -0.68 7.53
C GLY A 20 -7.21 0.10 6.23
N TYR A 21 -8.24 0.71 5.66
CA TYR A 21 -8.14 1.53 4.44
C TYR A 21 -9.07 2.75 4.50
N LEU A 22 -8.64 3.85 3.91
CA LEU A 22 -9.35 5.14 3.97
C LEU A 22 -10.12 5.46 2.67
N ASN A 23 -11.39 5.81 2.80
CA ASN A 23 -12.14 6.53 1.76
C ASN A 23 -11.88 8.05 1.88
N ALA A 24 -10.97 8.55 1.05
CA ALA A 24 -10.56 9.96 1.01
C ALA A 24 -11.44 10.82 0.08
N ALA A 25 -12.63 10.36 -0.33
CA ALA A 25 -13.55 11.16 -1.14
C ALA A 25 -14.26 12.26 -0.29
N CYS A 26 -13.56 13.35 0.02
CA CYS A 26 -14.05 14.51 0.77
C CYS A 26 -13.27 15.78 0.40
N GLN A 27 -13.78 16.94 0.82
CA GLN A 27 -13.15 18.24 0.53
C GLN A 27 -11.78 18.40 1.22
N SER A 28 -11.64 17.94 2.46
CA SER A 28 -10.39 17.97 3.24
C SER A 28 -9.58 16.67 3.12
N HIS A 29 -9.49 16.12 1.90
CA HIS A 29 -8.88 14.80 1.68
C HIS A 29 -7.42 14.69 2.15
N GLU A 30 -6.64 15.78 2.11
CA GLU A 30 -5.25 15.80 2.60
C GLU A 30 -5.19 15.61 4.12
N ALA A 31 -5.90 16.44 4.89
CA ALA A 31 -5.88 16.36 6.35
C ALA A 31 -6.32 14.99 6.90
N ILE A 32 -7.33 14.36 6.27
CA ILE A 32 -7.77 13.01 6.66
C ILE A 32 -6.74 11.95 6.26
N ARG A 33 -6.11 12.08 5.09
CA ARG A 33 -5.00 11.21 4.70
C ARG A 33 -3.86 11.30 5.68
N ASP A 34 -3.45 12.49 6.08
CA ASP A 34 -2.34 12.69 7.02
C ASP A 34 -2.65 12.08 8.38
N ALA A 35 -3.86 12.31 8.90
CA ALA A 35 -4.29 11.71 10.16
C ALA A 35 -4.34 10.18 10.10
N HIS A 36 -4.78 9.61 8.98
CA HIS A 36 -4.76 8.17 8.76
C HIS A 36 -3.32 7.63 8.62
N SER A 37 -2.47 8.29 7.84
CA SER A 37 -1.07 7.94 7.65
C SER A 37 -0.29 7.97 8.96
N PHE A 38 -0.53 8.98 9.80
CA PHE A 38 0.07 9.05 11.13
C PHE A 38 -0.35 7.88 12.03
N TRP A 39 -1.63 7.50 11.99
CA TRP A 39 -2.12 6.33 12.71
C TRP A 39 -1.50 5.02 12.19
N CYS A 40 -1.44 4.82 10.88
CA CYS A 40 -0.76 3.68 10.25
C CYS A 40 0.72 3.62 10.64
N TRP A 41 1.43 4.75 10.61
CA TRP A 41 2.83 4.83 11.04
C TRP A 41 3.03 4.39 12.49
N ARG A 42 2.16 4.86 13.40
CA ARG A 42 2.23 4.46 14.81
C ARG A 42 2.07 2.95 15.00
N LEU A 43 1.31 2.29 14.14
CA LEU A 43 1.06 0.85 14.18
C LEU A 43 1.94 0.02 13.23
N ARG A 44 2.82 0.67 12.46
CA ARG A 44 3.63 0.05 11.39
C ARG A 44 2.79 -0.72 10.36
N LEU A 45 1.61 -0.17 10.04
CA LEU A 45 0.69 -0.70 9.04
C LEU A 45 0.89 0.02 7.71
N PRO A 46 0.66 -0.65 6.56
CA PRO A 46 0.64 0.02 5.27
C PRO A 46 -0.50 1.05 5.22
N VAL A 47 -0.27 2.14 4.50
CA VAL A 47 -1.31 3.12 4.21
C VAL A 47 -2.02 2.69 2.94
N VAL A 48 -3.33 2.45 3.06
CA VAL A 48 -4.19 2.17 1.91
C VAL A 48 -5.32 3.18 1.88
N TRP A 49 -5.54 3.81 0.74
CA TRP A 49 -6.66 4.72 0.58
C TRP A 49 -7.16 4.74 -0.86
N PHE A 50 -8.39 5.22 -1.03
CA PHE A 50 -8.97 5.46 -2.33
C PHE A 50 -9.72 6.78 -2.35
N GLU A 51 -9.81 7.39 -3.52
CA GLU A 51 -10.66 8.56 -3.74
C GLU A 51 -11.25 8.56 -5.13
N ARG A 52 -12.28 9.38 -5.32
CA ARG A 52 -12.79 9.73 -6.64
C ARG A 52 -11.89 10.82 -7.26
N LEU A 53 -11.57 10.72 -8.55
CA LEU A 53 -10.67 11.68 -9.23
C LEU A 53 -11.25 13.10 -9.30
N SER A 54 -12.57 13.22 -9.48
CA SER A 54 -13.28 14.50 -9.49
C SER A 54 -14.77 14.29 -9.16
N PRO A 55 -15.50 15.31 -8.69
CA PRO A 55 -16.90 15.15 -8.24
C PRO A 55 -17.84 14.47 -9.24
N ARG A 56 -17.56 14.55 -10.55
CA ARG A 56 -18.38 13.94 -11.61
C ARG A 56 -17.74 12.74 -12.30
N SER A 57 -16.47 12.40 -11.99
CA SER A 57 -15.76 11.29 -12.63
C SER A 57 -16.41 9.94 -12.34
N LYS A 58 -16.47 9.02 -13.32
CA LYS A 58 -16.87 7.61 -13.10
C LYS A 58 -15.72 6.74 -12.58
N TYR A 59 -14.54 7.35 -12.40
CA TYR A 59 -13.32 6.69 -11.97
C TYR A 59 -12.76 7.33 -10.70
N GLY A 60 -12.06 6.50 -9.93
CA GLY A 60 -11.23 6.92 -8.81
C GLY A 60 -9.82 6.36 -8.91
N ARG A 61 -9.05 6.60 -7.86
CA ARG A 61 -7.74 6.01 -7.65
C ARG A 61 -7.67 5.23 -6.35
N VAL A 62 -6.89 4.16 -6.36
CA VAL A 62 -6.48 3.39 -5.17
C VAL A 62 -4.97 3.53 -5.03
N GLN A 63 -4.51 3.76 -3.81
CA GLN A 63 -3.09 3.86 -3.48
C GLN A 63 -2.78 2.95 -2.30
N VAL A 64 -1.62 2.31 -2.37
CA VAL A 64 -0.95 1.61 -1.28
C VAL A 64 0.43 2.22 -1.10
N ASP A 65 0.81 2.43 0.16
CA ASP A 65 2.06 3.05 0.56
C ASP A 65 2.64 2.28 1.76
N LEU A 66 3.91 1.88 1.65
CA LEU A 66 4.68 1.17 2.67
C LEU A 66 5.65 2.05 3.46
N PHE A 67 5.76 3.36 3.19
CA PHE A 67 6.67 4.29 3.88
C PHE A 67 6.37 4.43 5.38
N THR A 68 5.19 4.00 5.81
CA THR A 68 4.80 3.90 7.23
C THR A 68 5.27 2.60 7.91
N THR A 69 5.89 1.70 7.14
CA THR A 69 6.38 0.38 7.56
C THR A 69 7.88 0.26 7.29
N PRO A 70 8.61 -0.67 7.95
CA PRO A 70 10.00 -0.98 7.58
C PRO A 70 10.11 -1.89 6.33
N ASN A 71 9.00 -2.14 5.63
CA ASN A 71 8.89 -3.15 4.60
C ASN A 71 8.89 -2.56 3.19
N VAL A 72 9.25 -3.42 2.25
CA VAL A 72 9.14 -3.25 0.79
C VAL A 72 8.35 -4.42 0.24
N PHE A 73 7.74 -4.27 -0.92
CA PHE A 73 7.19 -5.41 -1.65
C PHE A 73 8.31 -6.37 -2.04
N THR A 74 8.05 -7.66 -2.03
CA THR A 74 8.90 -8.64 -2.72
C THR A 74 8.57 -8.64 -4.21
N ARG A 75 9.41 -9.22 -5.07
CA ARG A 75 9.05 -9.43 -6.49
C ARG A 75 7.73 -10.18 -6.67
N GLN A 76 7.44 -11.12 -5.77
CA GLN A 76 6.17 -11.83 -5.73
C GLN A 76 5.02 -10.88 -5.36
N GLY A 77 5.19 -10.05 -4.33
CA GLY A 77 4.20 -9.05 -3.92
C GLY A 77 3.91 -8.04 -5.04
N GLU A 78 4.94 -7.55 -5.72
CA GLU A 78 4.81 -6.67 -6.88
C GLU A 78 3.97 -7.36 -7.98
N ALA A 79 4.28 -8.62 -8.33
CA ALA A 79 3.55 -9.38 -9.33
C ALA A 79 2.09 -9.68 -8.93
N GLU A 80 1.83 -9.96 -7.64
CA GLU A 80 0.48 -10.20 -7.13
C GLU A 80 -0.37 -8.93 -7.19
N LEU A 81 0.18 -7.79 -6.75
CA LEU A 81 -0.50 -6.51 -6.80
C LEU A 81 -0.77 -6.07 -8.25
N LEU A 82 0.18 -6.28 -9.17
CA LEU A 82 0.00 -5.99 -10.60
C LEU A 82 -1.20 -6.74 -11.20
N ARG A 83 -1.52 -7.93 -10.69
CA ARG A 83 -2.66 -8.74 -11.16
C ARG A 83 -4.02 -8.26 -10.65
N LEU A 84 -4.07 -7.41 -9.61
CA LEU A 84 -5.33 -6.97 -9.03
C LEU A 84 -6.13 -6.07 -9.95
N ALA A 85 -5.46 -5.16 -10.66
CA ALA A 85 -6.08 -4.27 -11.63
C ALA A 85 -5.04 -3.70 -12.60
N CYS A 86 -5.47 -3.54 -13.86
CA CYS A 86 -4.71 -2.87 -14.90
C CYS A 86 -5.52 -1.68 -15.47
N PRO A 87 -4.87 -0.53 -15.74
CA PRO A 87 -3.46 -0.24 -15.50
C PRO A 87 -3.17 0.06 -14.02
N GLY A 88 -2.01 -0.40 -13.55
CA GLY A 88 -1.45 -0.08 -12.23
C GLY A 88 0.05 0.21 -12.34
N SER A 89 0.57 1.08 -11.47
CA SER A 89 2.00 1.35 -11.30
C SER A 89 2.45 0.80 -9.97
N ILE A 90 3.54 0.03 -9.95
CA ILE A 90 4.06 -0.57 -8.72
C ILE A 90 5.56 -0.31 -8.64
N SER A 91 5.99 0.17 -7.47
CA SER A 91 7.39 0.27 -7.07
C SER A 91 7.60 -0.58 -5.81
N SER A 92 8.83 -0.65 -5.30
CA SER A 92 9.13 -1.38 -4.07
C SER A 92 8.36 -0.88 -2.83
N HIS A 93 7.94 0.39 -2.81
CA HIS A 93 7.31 1.02 -1.64
C HIS A 93 5.86 1.42 -1.85
N GLU A 94 5.38 1.47 -3.08
CA GLU A 94 4.02 1.93 -3.37
C GLU A 94 3.39 1.19 -4.55
N ALA A 95 2.06 1.14 -4.54
CA ALA A 95 1.26 0.70 -5.67
C ALA A 95 0.11 1.68 -5.90
N SER A 96 -0.16 2.00 -7.16
CA SER A 96 -1.14 3.00 -7.55
C SER A 96 -1.97 2.54 -8.74
N TRP A 97 -3.29 2.68 -8.65
CA TRP A 97 -4.23 2.42 -9.73
C TRP A 97 -5.05 3.69 -10.01
N PRO A 98 -4.69 4.49 -11.02
CA PRO A 98 -5.24 5.84 -11.21
C PRO A 98 -6.62 5.90 -11.88
N ARG A 99 -7.14 4.80 -12.45
CA ARG A 99 -8.42 4.78 -13.19
C ARG A 99 -9.27 3.54 -12.88
N VAL A 100 -9.72 3.44 -11.64
CA VAL A 100 -10.55 2.32 -11.16
C VAL A 100 -12.03 2.72 -11.20
N PRO A 101 -12.94 1.91 -11.74
CA PRO A 101 -14.38 2.20 -11.70
C PRO A 101 -14.87 2.43 -10.26
N LEU A 102 -15.74 3.42 -10.03
CA LEU A 102 -16.18 3.78 -8.68
C LEU A 102 -16.72 2.60 -7.85
N GLY A 103 -17.50 1.71 -8.49
CA GLY A 103 -18.07 0.53 -7.83
C GLY A 103 -17.03 -0.51 -7.40
N GLN A 104 -15.77 -0.39 -7.85
CA GLN A 104 -14.69 -1.33 -7.57
C GLN A 104 -13.63 -0.76 -6.62
N LEU A 105 -13.71 0.53 -6.25
CA LEU A 105 -12.67 1.19 -5.45
C LEU A 105 -12.46 0.53 -4.09
N GLU A 106 -13.54 0.32 -3.34
CA GLU A 106 -13.47 -0.25 -1.99
C GLU A 106 -12.98 -1.70 -2.04
N GLU A 107 -13.47 -2.47 -3.00
CA GLU A 107 -13.07 -3.86 -3.18
C GLU A 107 -11.58 -3.97 -3.55
N LEU A 108 -11.10 -3.14 -4.49
CA LEU A 108 -9.69 -3.11 -4.85
C LEU A 108 -8.81 -2.67 -3.68
N ALA A 109 -9.22 -1.66 -2.90
CA ALA A 109 -8.48 -1.23 -1.71
C ALA A 109 -8.37 -2.37 -0.67
N ARG A 110 -9.46 -3.10 -0.45
CA ARG A 110 -9.49 -4.27 0.44
C ARG A 110 -8.59 -5.40 -0.06
N LEU A 111 -8.62 -5.72 -1.34
CA LEU A 111 -7.75 -6.74 -1.96
C LEU A 111 -6.29 -6.34 -1.89
N ALA A 112 -5.97 -5.08 -2.19
CA ALA A 112 -4.62 -4.54 -2.12
C ALA A 112 -4.08 -4.58 -0.69
N LEU A 113 -4.87 -4.16 0.31
CA LEU A 113 -4.49 -4.28 1.73
C LEU A 113 -4.19 -5.74 2.10
N ARG A 114 -5.07 -6.67 1.72
CA ARG A 114 -4.87 -8.10 2.00
C ARG A 114 -3.61 -8.65 1.34
N ALA A 115 -3.35 -8.30 0.09
CA ALA A 115 -2.15 -8.73 -0.63
C ALA A 115 -0.89 -8.18 0.04
N THR A 116 -0.90 -6.92 0.47
CA THR A 116 0.22 -6.27 1.18
C THR A 116 0.49 -6.90 2.55
N LEU A 117 -0.54 -7.28 3.30
CA LEU A 117 -0.37 -7.87 4.63
C LEU A 117 0.08 -9.34 4.60
N ARG A 118 0.18 -9.98 3.42
CA ARG A 118 0.71 -11.34 3.31
C ARG A 118 2.22 -11.35 3.56
N PRO A 119 2.73 -12.19 4.48
CA PRO A 119 4.16 -12.26 4.77
C PRO A 119 5.05 -12.59 3.56
N SER A 120 4.53 -13.29 2.55
CA SER A 120 5.28 -13.59 1.31
C SER A 120 5.46 -12.39 0.39
N ASN A 121 4.64 -11.35 0.56
CA ASN A 121 4.52 -10.23 -0.37
C ASN A 121 5.27 -8.99 0.09
N CYS A 122 5.72 -8.98 1.35
CA CYS A 122 6.51 -7.92 1.92
C CYS A 122 7.72 -8.48 2.67
N GLU A 123 8.86 -7.80 2.55
CA GLU A 123 10.07 -8.10 3.31
C GLU A 123 10.66 -6.81 3.89
N ARG A 124 11.53 -6.90 4.89
CA ARG A 124 12.21 -5.72 5.43
C ARG A 124 13.13 -5.13 4.35
N SER A 125 13.15 -3.80 4.25
CA SER A 125 14.00 -3.08 3.29
C SER A 125 15.48 -3.50 3.39
N GLU A 126 15.99 -3.67 4.63
CA GLU A 126 17.36 -4.13 4.90
C GLU A 126 17.64 -5.53 4.33
N SER A 127 16.67 -6.43 4.40
CA SER A 127 16.80 -7.79 3.85
C SER A 127 16.85 -7.78 2.32
N ARG A 128 16.11 -6.88 1.67
CA ARG A 128 16.18 -6.70 0.21
C ARG A 128 17.52 -6.10 -0.21
N ALA A 129 17.99 -5.07 0.48
CA ALA A 129 19.30 -4.46 0.22
C ALA A 129 20.45 -5.47 0.42
N ALA A 130 20.39 -6.34 1.43
CA ALA A 130 21.39 -7.38 1.64
C ALA A 130 21.39 -8.44 0.52
N ARG A 131 20.22 -8.77 -0.05
CA ARG A 131 20.10 -9.68 -1.21
C ARG A 131 20.61 -9.06 -2.49
N ASP A 132 20.24 -7.80 -2.74
CA ASP A 132 20.64 -7.08 -3.96
C ASP A 132 22.14 -6.76 -3.96
N ASN A 133 22.75 -6.57 -2.78
CA ASN A 133 24.18 -6.36 -2.60
C ASN A 133 24.98 -7.64 -2.32
N ALA A 134 24.34 -8.82 -2.32
CA ALA A 134 25.07 -10.07 -2.13
C ALA A 134 26.02 -10.27 -3.33
N PRO A 135 27.33 -10.45 -3.11
CA PRO A 135 28.26 -10.70 -4.20
C PRO A 135 27.83 -11.97 -4.95
N ALA A 136 27.85 -11.91 -6.28
CA ALA A 136 27.48 -13.02 -7.16
C ALA A 136 28.41 -14.26 -7.02
N ASP A 137 29.45 -14.17 -6.21
CA ASP A 137 30.46 -15.21 -6.02
C ASP A 137 30.26 -15.95 -4.69
N ASN A 138 29.40 -16.98 -4.73
CA ASN A 138 29.59 -18.17 -3.91
C ASN A 138 29.12 -19.45 -4.63
N VAL A 139 29.31 -19.47 -5.96
CA VAL A 139 29.43 -20.74 -6.69
C VAL A 139 30.90 -21.15 -6.59
N LEU A 140 31.29 -21.80 -5.49
CA LEU A 140 32.59 -22.48 -5.43
C LEU A 140 32.58 -23.61 -6.47
N PRO A 141 33.32 -23.49 -7.59
CA PRO A 141 33.17 -24.41 -8.70
C PRO A 141 34.26 -25.48 -8.63
N TRP A 142 34.39 -26.21 -7.53
CA TRP A 142 35.08 -27.51 -7.48
C TRP A 142 35.10 -28.08 -6.05
N LYS A 143 34.29 -29.10 -5.81
CA LYS A 143 34.72 -30.23 -4.96
C LYS A 143 34.94 -31.39 -5.93
N ILE A 144 36.20 -31.66 -6.25
CA ILE A 144 36.62 -32.93 -6.85
C ILE A 144 36.95 -33.84 -5.66
N PRO A 145 36.21 -34.92 -5.40
CA PRO A 145 36.65 -35.91 -4.43
C PRO A 145 37.69 -36.85 -5.06
N ALA A 146 38.78 -37.03 -4.30
CA ALA A 146 39.78 -38.11 -4.28
C ALA A 146 40.40 -38.58 -5.61
#